data_AF-A0A090ADI3-F1
#
_entry.id   AF-A0A090ADI3-F1
#
_cell.length_a   1.000
_cell.length_b   1.000
_cell.length_c   1.000
_cell.angle_alpha   90.00
_cell.angle_beta   90.00
_cell.angle_gamma   90.00
#
_symmetry.space_group_name_H-M   'P 1'
#
loop_
_entity.id
_entity.type
_entity.pdbx_description
1 polymer ?
#
loop_
_entity_poly.entity_id
_entity_poly.type
_entity_poly.pdbx_seq_one_letter_code
_entity_poly.pdbx_strand_id
1 'polypeptide(L)' 'MRKLLIDNQAIEDLKWWIKQDKRVALKIIELLESLPIEPFTGKGKPEMLKYKLSRF' A
#
# COMPACT_ATOMS: atom_id res chain seq x y z
N MET A 1 -16.19 7.47 2.77
CA MET A 1 -14.77 7.22 2.48
C MET A 1 -14.17 6.45 3.65
N ARG A 2 -13.47 5.34 3.39
CA ARG A 2 -12.68 4.66 4.45
C ARG A 2 -11.39 5.42 4.67
N LYS A 3 -10.97 5.58 5.92
CA LYS A 3 -9.71 6.25 6.28
C LYS A 3 -8.60 5.21 6.32
N LEU A 4 -7.49 5.47 5.63
CA LEU A 4 -6.30 4.64 5.73
C LEU A 4 -5.49 5.06 6.95
N LEU A 5 -5.13 4.09 7.78
CA LEU A 5 -4.11 4.25 8.82
C LEU A 5 -2.80 3.75 8.23
N ILE A 6 -1.79 4.60 8.20
CA ILE A 6 -0.50 4.30 7.60
C ILE A 6 0.55 4.41 8.70
N ASP A 7 1.39 3.37 8.80
CA ASP A 7 2.52 3.36 9.73
C ASP A 7 3.53 4.47 9.39
N ASN A 8 4.15 5.07 10.40
CA ASN A 8 5.13 6.14 10.19
C ASN A 8 6.30 5.69 9.31
N GLN A 9 6.75 4.44 9.44
CA GLN A 9 7.82 3.90 8.60
C GLN A 9 7.38 3.83 7.13
N ALA A 10 6.14 3.42 6.86
CA ALA A 10 5.61 3.38 5.50
C ALA A 10 5.53 4.78 4.86
N ILE A 11 5.29 5.83 5.65
CA ILE A 11 5.36 7.22 5.17
C ILE A 11 6.79 7.62 4.81
N GLU A 12 7.78 7.26 5.63
CA GLU A 12 9.19 7.54 5.33
C GLU A 12 9.68 6.78 4.09
N ASP A 13 9.24 5.53 3.92
CA ASP A 13 9.55 4.74 2.73
C ASP A 13 8.94 5.37 1.46
N LEU A 14 7.70 5.87 1.53
CA LEU A 14 7.08 6.58 0.41
C LEU A 14 7.83 7.88 0.08
N LYS A 15 8.25 8.65 1.10
CA LYS A 15 9.08 9.85 0.90
C LYS A 15 10.42 9.52 0.24
N TRP A 16 11.02 8.39 0.62
CA TRP A 16 12.25 7.91 0.00
C TRP A 16 11.99 7.57 -1.48
N TRP A 17 10.94 6.81 -1.80
CA TRP A 17 10.59 6.49 -3.19
C TRP A 17 10.32 7.72 -4.05
N ILE A 18 9.67 8.76 -3.51
CA ILE A 18 9.47 10.03 -4.24
C ILE A 18 10.82 10.64 -4.70
N LYS A 19 11.87 10.51 -3.88
CA LYS A 19 13.22 11.03 -4.18
C LYS A 19 13.99 10.12 -5.14
N GLN A 20 13.79 8.80 -5.08
CA GLN A 20 14.55 7.83 -5.87
C GLN A 20 13.91 7.53 -7.23
N ASP A 21 12.63 7.17 -7.23
CA ASP A 21 11.88 6.87 -8.46
C ASP A 21 10.40 7.21 -8.28
N LYS A 22 9.99 8.31 -8.91
CA LYS A 22 8.61 8.80 -8.89
C LYS A 22 7.62 7.79 -9.49
N ARG A 23 8.04 6.93 -10.41
CA ARG A 23 7.16 5.91 -11.01
C ARG A 23 6.76 4.88 -9.96
N VAL A 24 7.70 4.47 -9.11
CA VAL A 24 7.42 3.55 -7.99
C VAL A 24 6.52 4.24 -6.97
N ALA A 25 6.81 5.48 -6.59
CA ALA A 25 5.96 6.23 -5.66
C ALA A 25 4.51 6.38 -6.17
N LEU A 26 4.33 6.73 -7.45
CA LEU A 26 3.01 6.80 -8.07
C LEU A 26 2.30 5.44 -8.09
N LYS A 27 3.05 4.35 -8.32
CA LYS A 27 2.47 3.00 -8.27
C LYS A 27 1.98 2.63 -6.86
N ILE A 28 2.74 2.99 -5.83
CA ILE A 28 2.33 2.78 -4.43
C ILE A 28 1.04 3.56 -4.15
N ILE A 29 0.98 4.84 -4.55
CA ILE A 29 -0.23 5.67 -4.37
C ILE A 29 -1.43 5.06 -5.09
N GLU A 30 -1.28 4.63 -6.34
CA GLU A 30 -2.35 3.98 -7.11
C GLU A 30 -2.88 2.72 -6.42
N LEU A 31 -2.00 1.91 -5.80
CA LEU A 31 -2.40 0.74 -5.03
C LEU A 31 -3.14 1.14 -3.76
N LEU A 32 -2.64 2.13 -3.01
CA LEU A 32 -3.30 2.62 -1.78
C LEU A 32 -4.70 3.18 -2.04
N GLU A 33 -4.88 3.91 -3.14
CA GLU A 33 -6.19 4.47 -3.55
C GLU A 33 -7.22 3.39 -3.89
N SER A 34 -6.77 2.19 -4.29
CA SER A 34 -7.67 1.07 -4.59
C SER A 34 -8.19 0.33 -3.35
N LEU A 35 -7.44 0.33 -2.25
CA LEU A 35 -7.76 -0.44 -1.04
C LEU A 35 -9.12 -0.10 -0.39
N PRO A 36 -9.58 1.17 -0.36
CA PRO A 36 -10.91 1.49 0.17
C PRO A 36 -12.07 0.91 -0.65
N ILE A 37 -11.83 0.55 -1.92
CA ILE A 37 -12.83 0.07 -2.87
C ILE A 37 -12.77 -1.45 -2.96
N GLU A 38 -11.60 -2.01 -3.27
CA GLU A 38 -11.36 -3.43 -3.50
C GLU A 38 -10.11 -3.90 -2.73
N PRO A 39 -10.19 -4.13 -1.40
CA PRO A 39 -9.00 -4.40 -0.58
C PRO A 39 -8.34 -5.77 -0.82
N PHE A 40 -9.10 -6.77 -1.29
CA PHE A 40 -8.63 -8.15 -1.43
C PHE A 40 -8.67 -8.65 -2.89
N THR A 41 -8.95 -7.77 -3.83
CA THR A 41 -9.05 -8.06 -5.26
C THR A 41 -8.48 -6.90 -6.07
N GLY A 42 -8.29 -7.06 -7.38
CA GLY A 42 -7.88 -5.96 -8.26
C GLY A 42 -6.37 -5.76 -8.35
N LYS A 43 -5.92 -4.50 -8.30
CA LYS A 43 -4.56 -4.11 -8.70
C LYS A 43 -3.49 -4.69 -7.77
N GLY A 44 -2.32 -5.00 -8.35
CA GLY A 44 -1.17 -5.48 -7.58
C GLY A 44 -1.21 -6.95 -7.19
N LYS A 45 -2.25 -7.71 -7.61
CA LYS A 45 -2.46 -9.12 -7.28
C LYS A 45 -2.43 -9.34 -5.76
N PRO A 46 -3.47 -8.88 -5.03
CA PRO A 46 -3.52 -9.00 -3.58
C PRO A 46 -3.38 -10.47 -3.14
N GLU A 47 -2.52 -10.72 -2.15
CA GLU A 47 -2.27 -12.06 -1.61
C GLU A 47 -2.50 -12.07 -0.11
N MET A 48 -3.12 -13.16 0.38
CA MET A 48 -3.32 -13.36 1.81
C MET A 48 -2.00 -13.76 2.48
N LEU A 49 -1.58 -12.97 3.46
CA LEU A 49 -0.40 -13.29 4.28
C LEU A 49 -0.68 -14.49 5.20
N LYS A 50 0.38 -15.27 5.50
CA LYS A 50 0.27 -16.54 6.25
C LYS A 50 0.95 -16.47 7.63
N TYR A 51 0.67 -17.46 8.47
CA TYR A 51 1.31 -17.69 9.77
C TYR A 51 1.24 -16.47 10.71
N LYS A 52 2.39 -15.97 11.18
CA LYS A 52 2.48 -14.84 12.10
C LYS A 52 1.93 -13.53 11.53
N LEU A 53 1.65 -13.48 10.22
CA LEU A 53 1.13 -12.31 9.53
C LEU A 53 -0.35 -12.43 9.14
N SER A 54 -1.03 -13.55 9.46
CA SER A 54 -2.39 -13.83 8.96
C SER A 54 -3.53 -13.09 9.68
N ARG A 55 -3.25 -12.08 10.52
CA ARG A 55 -4.23 -11.44 11.41
C ARG A 55 -4.22 -9.90 11.37
N PHE A 56 -3.53 -9.32 10.41
CA PHE A 56 -3.49 -7.87 10.21
C PHE A 56 -4.51 -7.46 9.15
#